data_AF-A0A428T8Y2-F1
#
_entry.id   AF-A0A428T8Y2-F1
#
_cell.length_a   1.000
_cell.length_b   1.000
_cell.length_c   1.000
_cell.angle_alpha   90.00
_cell.angle_beta   90.00
_cell.angle_gamma   90.00
#
_symmetry.space_group_name_H-M   'P 1'
#
loop_
_entity.id
_entity.type
_entity.pdbx_description
1 polymer ?
#
loop_
_entity_poly.entity_id
_entity_poly.type
_entity_poly.pdbx_seq_one_letter_code
_entity_poly.pdbx_strand_id
1 'polypeptide(L)'
;MGIATTSLRVSTDLDGKYTGGPAIRIQGTKGEIQVTGPAFRPTEYKVIKTDGNGQIEVVDCPIPQDPKRNNWGHGMFWEADECARCLRDGKKESPSIPWSESIVIMETMESALKQGGVTYPEVITTDVFDENSPLNKGRS
;
A
#
# COMPACT_ATOMS: atom_id res chain seq x y z
N MET A 1 -8.59 11.78 -24.69
CA MET A 1 -7.36 11.61 -23.89
C MET A 1 -7.73 11.99 -22.46
N GLY A 2 -7.68 11.06 -21.50
CA GLY A 2 -8.00 11.33 -20.10
C GLY A 2 -6.70 11.49 -19.33
N ILE A 3 -6.52 12.62 -18.65
CA ILE A 3 -5.42 12.80 -17.71
C ILE A 3 -5.96 12.44 -16.33
N ALA A 4 -5.25 11.57 -15.62
CA ALA A 4 -5.49 11.30 -14.21
C ALA A 4 -4.24 11.69 -13.41
N THR A 5 -4.44 12.31 -12.25
CA THR A 5 -3.37 12.70 -11.34
C THR A 5 -3.60 12.11 -9.96
N THR A 6 -2.52 11.78 -9.28
CA THR A 6 -2.57 11.25 -7.91
C THR A 6 -1.77 12.15 -6.99
N SER A 7 -2.32 12.46 -5.81
CA SER A 7 -1.62 13.21 -4.77
C SER A 7 -1.67 12.44 -3.44
N LEU A 8 -0.54 12.35 -2.76
CA LEU A 8 -0.41 11.79 -1.41
C LEU A 8 0.00 12.90 -0.44
N ARG A 9 -0.62 12.95 0.75
CA ARG A 9 -0.20 13.88 1.80
C ARG A 9 0.84 13.26 2.71
N VAL A 10 1.87 14.04 3.05
CA VAL A 10 2.97 13.60 3.93
C VAL A 10 2.49 13.43 5.37
N SER A 11 1.71 14.39 5.87
CA SER A 11 1.04 14.27 7.18
C SER A 11 -0.45 14.07 6.96
N THR A 12 -0.92 12.87 7.28
CA THR A 12 -2.33 12.49 7.14
C THR A 12 -3.06 12.43 8.48
N ASP A 13 -2.32 12.39 9.59
CA ASP A 13 -2.87 12.23 10.94
C ASP A 13 -2.53 13.45 11.81
N LEU A 14 -3.32 14.52 11.67
CA LEU A 14 -3.08 15.77 12.40
C LEU A 14 -3.56 15.70 13.85
N ASP A 15 -4.53 14.83 14.15
CA ASP A 15 -5.26 14.79 15.42
C ASP A 15 -5.37 13.38 16.05
N GLY A 16 -4.65 12.39 15.50
CA GLY A 16 -4.76 10.99 15.90
C GLY A 16 -6.00 10.28 15.34
N LYS A 17 -6.80 10.97 14.52
CA LYS A 17 -8.09 10.51 14.00
C LYS A 17 -8.23 10.68 12.50
N TYR A 18 -7.17 11.07 11.79
CA TYR A 18 -7.15 11.26 10.33
C TYR A 18 -8.23 12.24 9.82
N THR A 19 -8.65 13.24 10.62
CA THR A 19 -9.73 14.17 10.23
C THR A 19 -9.29 15.27 9.27
N GLY A 20 -7.98 15.40 9.04
CA GLY A 20 -7.41 16.46 8.19
C GLY A 20 -7.80 16.38 6.71
N GLY A 21 -8.54 15.34 6.28
CA GLY A 21 -8.99 15.12 4.90
C GLY A 21 -8.54 13.75 4.36
N PRO A 22 -8.61 13.51 3.03
CA PRO A 22 -8.17 12.24 2.45
C PRO A 22 -6.65 12.11 2.39
N ALA A 23 -6.11 10.94 2.75
CA ALA A 23 -4.68 10.66 2.66
C ALA A 23 -4.19 10.66 1.21
N ILE A 24 -4.98 10.06 0.31
CA ILE A 24 -4.70 9.96 -1.12
C ILE A 24 -5.89 10.51 -1.90
N ARG A 25 -5.62 11.23 -2.99
CA ARG A 25 -6.62 11.63 -3.98
C ARG A 25 -6.18 11.18 -5.36
N ILE A 26 -7.10 10.56 -6.08
CA ILE A 26 -6.94 10.14 -7.47
C ILE A 26 -7.97 10.93 -8.27
N GLN A 27 -7.52 11.87 -9.09
CA GLN A 27 -8.37 12.78 -9.83
C GLN A 27 -8.33 12.46 -11.30
N GLY A 28 -9.46 12.58 -11.98
CA GLY A 28 -9.56 12.49 -13.42
C GLY A 28 -10.63 13.44 -13.97
N THR A 29 -10.85 13.39 -15.26
CA THR A 29 -11.79 14.31 -15.95
C THR A 29 -13.26 14.11 -15.55
N LYS A 30 -13.59 13.01 -14.87
CA LYS A 30 -14.96 12.66 -14.46
C LYS A 30 -15.21 12.79 -12.95
N GLY A 31 -14.24 13.33 -12.22
CA GLY A 31 -14.29 13.44 -10.77
C GLY A 31 -13.06 12.85 -10.09
N GLU A 32 -13.22 12.39 -8.86
CA GLU A 32 -12.12 11.92 -8.03
C GLU A 32 -12.50 10.81 -7.07
N ILE A 33 -11.48 10.02 -6.71
CA ILE A 33 -11.52 9.07 -5.62
C ILE A 33 -10.69 9.65 -4.48
N GLN A 34 -11.25 9.64 -3.28
CA GLN A 34 -10.59 10.07 -2.06
C GLN A 34 -10.42 8.85 -1.14
N VAL A 35 -9.20 8.56 -0.70
CA VAL A 35 -8.93 7.48 0.27
C VAL A 35 -8.65 8.10 1.62
N THR A 36 -9.44 7.76 2.63
CA THR A 36 -9.28 8.27 3.99
C THR A 36 -8.11 7.56 4.69
N GLY A 37 -7.39 8.29 5.56
CA GLY A 37 -6.23 7.74 6.25
C GLY A 37 -6.59 6.71 7.32
N PRO A 38 -5.63 5.83 7.70
CA PRO A 38 -4.26 5.72 7.19
C PRO A 38 -4.17 5.02 5.81
N ALA A 39 -3.30 5.52 4.93
CA ALA A 39 -3.18 5.06 3.54
C ALA A 39 -2.82 3.57 3.38
N PHE A 40 -2.09 2.98 4.32
CA PHE A 40 -1.68 1.57 4.28
C PHE A 40 -2.77 0.61 4.79
N ARG A 41 -3.85 1.11 5.38
CA ARG A 41 -5.01 0.31 5.83
C ARG A 41 -6.30 1.16 5.84
N PRO A 42 -6.73 1.69 4.68
CA PRO A 42 -7.85 2.61 4.64
C PRO A 42 -9.14 1.91 5.09
N THR A 43 -9.93 2.59 5.92
CA THR A 43 -11.24 2.08 6.38
C THR A 43 -12.41 2.67 5.61
N GLU A 44 -12.14 3.64 4.74
CA GLU A 44 -13.15 4.34 3.94
C GLU A 44 -12.50 4.91 2.68
N TYR A 45 -13.21 4.86 1.56
CA TYR A 45 -12.94 5.71 0.40
C TYR A 45 -14.22 6.32 -0.15
N LYS A 46 -14.09 7.43 -0.87
CA LYS A 46 -15.20 8.17 -1.47
C LYS A 46 -15.01 8.27 -2.97
N VAL A 47 -16.09 8.08 -3.72
CA VAL A 47 -16.13 8.30 -5.17
C VAL A 47 -17.01 9.53 -5.43
N ILE A 48 -16.39 10.58 -5.96
CA ILE A 48 -17.03 11.87 -6.21
C ILE A 48 -17.05 12.05 -7.73
N LYS A 49 -18.24 12.04 -8.33
CA LYS A 49 -18.40 12.21 -9.78
C LYS A 49 -18.81 13.64 -10.10
N THR A 50 -18.26 14.21 -11.16
CA THR A 50 -18.62 15.58 -11.61
C THR A 50 -20.09 15.68 -12.05
N ASP A 51 -20.64 14.61 -12.60
CA ASP A 51 -22.05 14.48 -12.99
C ASP A 51 -22.93 13.84 -11.90
N GLY A 52 -22.39 13.67 -10.69
CA GLY A 52 -23.07 13.02 -9.57
C GLY A 52 -24.16 13.86 -8.87
N ASN A 53 -24.49 15.06 -9.37
CA ASN A 53 -25.45 15.99 -8.75
C ASN A 53 -25.18 16.25 -7.26
N GLY A 54 -23.90 16.31 -6.86
CA GLY A 54 -23.49 16.50 -5.47
C GLY A 54 -23.57 15.25 -4.59
N GLN A 55 -23.93 14.09 -5.14
CA GLN A 55 -23.87 12.82 -4.42
C GLN A 55 -22.41 12.35 -4.31
N ILE A 56 -22.06 11.92 -3.10
CA ILE A 56 -20.77 11.32 -2.79
C ILE A 56 -21.04 9.87 -2.40
N GLU A 57 -20.51 8.93 -3.18
CA GLU A 57 -20.54 7.52 -2.81
C GLU A 57 -19.45 7.28 -1.78
N VAL A 58 -19.84 6.82 -0.60
CA VAL A 58 -18.93 6.47 0.49
C VAL A 58 -18.92 4.96 0.62
N VAL A 59 -17.74 4.36 0.59
CA VAL A 59 -17.55 2.92 0.74
C VAL A 59 -16.74 2.63 1.99
N ASP A 60 -17.39 2.02 2.96
CA ASP A 60 -16.77 1.53 4.18
C ASP A 60 -16.01 0.23 3.93
N CYS A 61 -14.79 0.17 4.44
CA CYS A 61 -13.87 -0.96 4.35
C CYS A 61 -13.51 -1.44 5.77
N PRO A 62 -14.45 -2.05 6.51
CA PRO A 62 -14.18 -2.49 7.87
C PRO A 62 -13.08 -3.55 7.88
N ILE A 63 -12.16 -3.42 8.82
CA ILE A 63 -11.07 -4.36 9.06
C ILE A 63 -11.61 -5.43 10.02
N PRO A 64 -11.76 -6.71 9.63
CA PRO A 64 -12.08 -7.78 10.55
C PRO A 64 -11.08 -7.87 11.69
N GLN A 65 -11.61 -8.13 12.88
CA GLN A 65 -10.87 -8.24 14.14
C GLN A 65 -11.13 -9.61 14.74
N ASP A 66 -10.15 -10.16 15.46
CA ASP A 66 -10.30 -11.41 16.19
C ASP A 66 -10.66 -11.14 17.68
N PRO A 67 -11.91 -11.38 18.11
CA PRO A 67 -12.33 -11.15 19.50
C PRO A 67 -11.55 -12.00 20.51
N LYS A 68 -11.03 -13.17 20.10
CA LYS A 68 -10.28 -14.06 20.99
C LYS A 68 -8.84 -13.58 21.22
N ARG A 69 -8.37 -12.65 20.40
CA ARG A 69 -7.02 -12.06 20.48
C ARG A 69 -7.09 -10.57 20.79
N ASN A 70 -7.99 -10.17 21.69
CA ASN A 70 -8.16 -8.76 22.08
C ASN A 70 -8.44 -7.84 20.88
N ASN A 71 -9.33 -8.28 19.98
CA ASN A 71 -9.69 -7.57 18.75
C ASN A 71 -8.51 -7.29 17.81
N TRP A 72 -7.50 -8.16 17.80
CA TRP A 72 -6.35 -8.03 16.92
C TRP A 72 -6.77 -8.11 15.44
N GLY A 73 -6.32 -7.14 14.63
CA GLY A 73 -6.58 -7.07 13.20
C GLY A 73 -5.95 -5.81 12.59
N HIS A 74 -5.02 -5.97 11.65
CA HIS A 74 -4.26 -4.86 11.05
C HIS A 74 -4.47 -4.67 9.54
N GLY A 75 -5.44 -5.36 8.93
CA GLY A 75 -5.65 -5.34 7.48
C GLY A 75 -5.01 -6.52 6.75
N MET A 76 -4.11 -7.26 7.41
CA MET A 76 -3.27 -8.29 6.79
C MET A 76 -4.01 -9.58 6.39
N PHE A 77 -5.27 -9.74 6.76
CA PHE A 77 -6.08 -10.91 6.37
C PHE A 77 -6.31 -10.95 4.87
N TRP A 78 -6.44 -9.80 4.19
CA TRP A 78 -6.67 -9.77 2.74
C TRP A 78 -5.49 -10.33 1.95
N GLU A 79 -4.26 -9.92 2.30
CA GLU A 79 -3.04 -10.42 1.67
C GLU A 79 -2.77 -11.88 2.00
N ALA A 80 -3.06 -12.30 3.25
CA ALA A 80 -2.96 -13.70 3.65
C ALA A 80 -3.92 -14.60 2.86
N ASP A 81 -5.17 -14.16 2.69
CA ASP A 81 -6.17 -14.86 1.89
C ASP A 81 -5.77 -14.95 0.42
N GLU A 82 -5.22 -13.87 -0.15
CA GLU A 82 -4.75 -13.88 -1.53
C GLU A 82 -3.56 -14.84 -1.74
N CYS A 83 -2.61 -14.85 -0.80
CA CYS A 83 -1.51 -15.81 -0.80
C CYS A 83 -2.04 -17.25 -0.71
N ALA A 84 -2.98 -17.52 0.20
CA ALA A 84 -3.60 -18.83 0.34
C ALA A 84 -4.35 -19.27 -0.93
N ARG A 85 -5.09 -18.36 -1.60
CA ARG A 85 -5.73 -18.63 -2.89
C ARG A 85 -4.70 -18.96 -3.97
N CYS A 86 -3.61 -18.20 -4.06
CA CYS A 86 -2.55 -18.45 -5.04
C CYS A 86 -1.91 -19.82 -4.83
N LEU A 87 -1.56 -20.17 -3.60
CA LEU A 87 -0.99 -21.47 -3.25
C LEU A 87 -1.96 -22.62 -3.57
N ARG A 88 -3.23 -22.49 -3.17
CA ARG A 88 -4.28 -23.46 -3.47
C ARG A 88 -4.42 -23.70 -4.99
N ASP A 89 -4.37 -22.63 -5.77
CA ASP A 89 -4.54 -22.68 -7.22
C ASP A 89 -3.22 -23.00 -7.97
N GLY A 90 -2.12 -23.29 -7.24
CA GLY A 90 -0.82 -23.63 -7.82
C GLY A 90 -0.12 -22.47 -8.55
N LYS A 91 -0.51 -21.23 -8.25
CA LYS A 91 0.08 -20.02 -8.83
C LYS A 91 1.39 -19.68 -8.11
N LYS A 92 2.35 -19.15 -8.87
CA LYS A 92 3.64 -18.69 -8.35
C LYS A 92 3.67 -17.20 -7.98
N GLU A 93 2.64 -16.47 -8.41
CA GLU A 93 2.47 -15.03 -8.17
C GLU A 93 0.99 -14.68 -8.03
N SER A 94 0.70 -13.50 -7.46
CA SER A 94 -0.66 -12.99 -7.40
C SER A 94 -1.06 -12.37 -8.75
N PRO A 95 -2.26 -12.66 -9.28
CA PRO A 95 -2.77 -11.94 -10.45
C PRO A 95 -3.04 -10.45 -10.17
N SER A 96 -3.25 -10.07 -8.90
CA SER A 96 -3.50 -8.67 -8.52
C SER A 96 -2.21 -7.86 -8.38
N ILE A 97 -1.12 -8.51 -7.96
CA ILE A 97 0.23 -7.94 -7.86
C ILE A 97 1.21 -8.96 -8.48
N PRO A 98 1.36 -8.97 -9.81
CA PRO A 98 2.34 -9.82 -10.48
C PRO A 98 3.76 -9.32 -10.20
N TRP A 99 4.77 -10.15 -10.46
CA TRP A 99 6.18 -9.79 -10.24
C TRP A 99 6.60 -8.53 -10.99
N SER A 100 6.07 -8.32 -12.20
CA SER A 100 6.33 -7.11 -12.98
C SER A 100 5.91 -5.84 -12.24
N GLU A 101 4.79 -5.89 -11.51
CA GLU A 101 4.33 -4.75 -10.71
C GLU A 101 5.24 -4.52 -9.51
N SER A 102 5.68 -5.60 -8.83
CA SER A 102 6.67 -5.50 -7.75
C SER A 102 7.99 -4.89 -8.22
N ILE A 103 8.47 -5.26 -9.41
CA ILE A 103 9.68 -4.69 -10.01
C ILE A 103 9.50 -3.20 -10.26
N VAL A 104 8.40 -2.79 -10.90
CA VAL A 104 8.12 -1.37 -11.19
C VAL A 104 8.08 -0.54 -9.90
N ILE A 105 7.46 -1.07 -8.83
CA ILE A 105 7.44 -0.41 -7.53
C ILE A 105 8.87 -0.23 -6.98
N MET A 106 9.67 -1.30 -6.98
CA MET A 106 11.06 -1.26 -6.48
C MET A 106 11.93 -0.30 -7.30
N GLU A 107 11.85 -0.32 -8.62
CA GLU A 107 12.57 0.61 -9.51
C GLU A 107 12.16 2.07 -9.26
N THR A 108 10.87 2.32 -9.05
CA THR A 108 10.35 3.66 -8.74
C THR A 108 10.89 4.15 -7.39
N MET A 109 10.89 3.30 -6.37
CA MET A 109 11.45 3.63 -5.06
C MET A 109 12.96 3.84 -5.11
N GLU A 110 13.69 2.99 -5.83
CA GLU A 110 15.14 3.13 -6.03
C GLU A 110 15.48 4.44 -6.74
N SER A 111 14.71 4.82 -7.77
CA SER A 111 14.87 6.10 -8.47
C SER A 111 14.69 7.29 -7.52
N ALA A 112 13.69 7.25 -6.63
CA ALA A 112 13.49 8.30 -5.63
C ALA A 112 14.67 8.39 -4.64
N LEU A 113 15.20 7.24 -4.18
CA LEU A 113 16.37 7.18 -3.29
C LEU A 113 17.62 7.76 -3.95
N LYS A 114 17.89 7.38 -5.22
CA LYS A 114 19.01 7.90 -6.02
C LYS A 114 18.93 9.42 -6.18
N GLN A 115 17.75 9.94 -6.53
CA GLN A 115 17.51 11.39 -6.63
C GLN A 115 17.69 12.11 -5.28
N GLY A 116 17.36 11.43 -4.17
CA GLY A 116 17.58 11.91 -2.81
C GLY A 116 19.01 11.74 -2.28
N GLY A 117 19.93 11.15 -3.05
CA GLY A 117 21.31 10.89 -2.62
C GLY A 117 21.44 9.85 -1.51
N VAL A 118 20.42 8.99 -1.32
CA VAL A 118 20.43 7.95 -0.30
C VAL A 118 21.13 6.70 -0.87
N THR A 119 22.22 6.29 -0.23
CA THR A 119 22.94 5.06 -0.57
C THR A 119 22.97 4.13 0.63
N TYR A 120 22.57 2.88 0.42
CA TYR A 120 22.63 1.83 1.42
C TYR A 120 23.97 1.07 1.35
N PRO A 121 24.45 0.51 2.47
CA PRO A 121 25.63 -0.36 2.45
C PRO A 121 25.46 -1.58 1.55
N GLU A 122 26.52 -1.97 0.84
CA GLU A 122 26.50 -3.13 -0.08
C GLU A 122 26.01 -4.41 0.61
N VAL A 123 26.41 -4.62 1.87
CA VAL A 123 26.04 -5.79 2.67
C VAL A 123 24.52 -6.01 2.79
N ILE A 124 23.68 -4.97 2.64
CA ILE A 124 22.21 -5.09 2.65
C ILE A 124 21.57 -4.97 1.26
N THR A 125 22.32 -4.59 0.22
CA THR A 125 21.78 -4.40 -1.15
C THR A 125 22.23 -5.46 -2.14
N THR A 126 23.21 -6.30 -1.78
CA THR A 126 23.69 -7.40 -2.63
C THR A 126 22.63 -8.49 -2.78
N ASP A 127 22.49 -9.02 -4.00
CA ASP A 127 21.70 -10.21 -4.31
C ASP A 127 22.49 -11.52 -4.11
N VAL A 128 23.79 -11.40 -3.81
CA VAL A 128 24.69 -12.53 -3.56
C VAL A 128 24.61 -12.91 -2.08
N PHE A 129 24.25 -14.16 -1.82
CA PHE A 129 24.28 -14.71 -0.47
C PHE A 129 25.73 -14.92 -0.01
N ASP A 130 26.06 -14.35 1.16
CA ASP A 130 27.30 -14.61 1.89
C ASP A 130 26.98 -15.31 3.20
N GLU A 131 27.46 -16.54 3.36
CA GLU A 131 27.29 -17.33 4.59
C GLU A 131 27.95 -16.67 5.82
N ASN A 132 28.99 -15.86 5.61
CA ASN A 132 29.73 -15.18 6.66
C ASN A 132 29.24 -13.74 6.90
N SER A 133 28.15 -13.34 6.24
CA SER A 133 27.57 -12.01 6.39
C SER A 133 27.25 -11.71 7.86
N PRO A 134 27.59 -10.50 8.36
CA PRO A 134 27.24 -10.09 9.72
C PRO A 134 25.71 -10.00 9.95
N LEU A 135 24.90 -10.06 8.89
CA LEU A 135 23.44 -10.09 8.96
C LEU A 135 22.88 -11.47 9.34
N ASN A 136 23.68 -12.54 9.19
CA ASN A 136 23.27 -13.90 9.52
C ASN A 136 23.31 -14.11 11.05
N LYS A 137 22.29 -13.62 11.76
CA LYS A 137 22.18 -13.67 13.24
C LYS A 137 21.97 -15.08 13.85
N GLY A 138 22.16 -16.14 13.07
CA GLY A 138 22.06 -17.54 13.51
C GLY A 138 23.38 -18.17 13.96
N ARG A 139 24.51 -17.44 13.87
CA ARG A 139 25.80 -17.87 14.41
C ARG A 139 26.09 -17.10 15.71
N SER A 140 25.57 -17.59 16.82
CA SER A 140 25.99 -17.22 18.19
C SER A 140 26.81 -18.35 18.80
#